data_AF-A0A6J4UKZ7-F1
#
_entry.id   AF-A0A6J4UKZ7-F1
#
_cell.length_a   1.000
_cell.length_b   1.000
_cell.length_c   1.000
_cell.angle_alpha   90.00
_cell.angle_beta   90.00
_cell.angle_gamma   90.00
#
_symmetry.space_group_name_H-M   'P 1'
#
loop_
_entity.id
_entity.type
_entity.pdbx_description
1 polymer ?
#
loop_
_entity_poly.entity_id
_entity_poly.type
_entity_poly.pdbx_seq_one_letter_code
_entity_poly.pdbx_strand_id
1 'polypeptide(L)'
;MTNIDIDTSSKVFVYHAATMADAADGAVEHMTRSLSAHPLLVPSTLDQGDSLVGAVQRGFRARSVASSVVVPEHSIRLGTGVLSRQRPVWKGARLALPDKPYHEVLLPARLLEADAVIFVTYVNAVARTGPFQLDLLSRYLRPRHRLRQLVDPDRAGLAAEVNLALQPGWCIVGCDVPPGIVAITRDRIAGELIALCLAERFFDRRVEFASPWEDRVVQRATELELGARTPGEIWIDIMGEAMDTREGDAVRAIVALVRERIGIVSGESTGVADDSRPV
;
A
#
# COMPACT_ATOMS: atom_id res chain seq x y z
N MET A 1 26.91 24.03 -2.38
CA MET A 1 25.50 23.57 -2.27
C MET A 1 25.40 22.28 -3.05
N THR A 2 25.33 21.15 -2.35
CA THR A 2 25.22 19.82 -2.97
C THR A 2 23.74 19.59 -3.26
N ASN A 3 23.36 19.46 -4.52
CA ASN A 3 22.00 19.00 -4.85
C ASN A 3 21.87 17.57 -4.31
N ILE A 4 21.06 17.41 -3.27
CA ILE A 4 20.64 16.10 -2.80
C ILE A 4 19.58 15.65 -3.80
N ASP A 5 19.94 14.74 -4.71
CA ASP A 5 18.96 14.04 -5.53
C ASP A 5 18.06 13.25 -4.57
N ILE A 6 16.86 13.79 -4.35
CA ILE A 6 15.82 13.17 -3.53
C ILE A 6 15.33 11.96 -4.32
N ASP A 7 15.64 10.76 -3.84
CA ASP A 7 15.11 9.53 -4.40
C ASP A 7 13.57 9.58 -4.36
N THR A 8 12.96 9.55 -5.54
CA THR A 8 11.50 9.61 -5.68
C THR A 8 10.80 8.34 -5.19
N SER A 9 11.53 7.27 -4.86
CA SER A 9 10.97 5.99 -4.42
C SER A 9 10.18 6.09 -3.11
N SER A 10 10.62 6.95 -2.18
CA SER A 10 9.99 7.15 -0.86
C SER A 10 9.01 8.33 -0.80
N LYS A 11 8.58 8.84 -1.95
CA LYS A 11 7.52 9.85 -2.03
C LYS A 11 6.14 9.21 -1.91
N VAL A 12 5.33 9.81 -1.05
CA VAL A 12 3.93 9.49 -0.84
C VAL A 12 3.09 10.61 -1.41
N PHE A 13 2.17 10.28 -2.30
CA PHE A 13 1.20 11.23 -2.83
C PHE A 13 -0.17 10.94 -2.23
N VAL A 14 -0.73 11.92 -1.52
CA VAL A 14 -2.04 11.81 -0.86
C VAL A 14 -3.07 12.56 -1.68
N TYR A 15 -3.95 11.82 -2.33
CA TYR A 15 -5.11 12.32 -3.04
C TYR A 15 -6.30 12.38 -2.09
N HIS A 16 -7.06 13.46 -2.19
CA HIS A 16 -8.33 13.61 -1.48
C HIS A 16 -9.41 14.14 -2.41
N ALA A 17 -10.64 13.72 -2.17
CA ALA A 17 -11.80 14.22 -2.88
C ALA A 17 -13.09 13.98 -2.06
N ALA A 18 -14.20 14.53 -2.55
CA ALA A 18 -15.52 14.30 -1.96
C ALA A 18 -15.84 12.79 -1.86
N THR A 19 -15.36 12.00 -2.83
CA THR A 19 -15.49 10.54 -2.81
C THR A 19 -14.13 9.84 -2.96
N MET A 20 -14.00 8.64 -2.39
CA MET A 20 -12.82 7.79 -2.59
C MET A 20 -12.61 7.43 -4.07
N ALA A 21 -13.68 7.39 -4.88
CA ALA A 21 -13.58 7.08 -6.30
C ALA A 21 -12.84 8.19 -7.07
N ASP A 22 -13.11 9.44 -6.76
CA ASP A 22 -12.46 10.59 -7.39
C ASP A 22 -10.99 10.70 -6.95
N ALA A 23 -10.72 10.47 -5.66
CA ALA A 23 -9.34 10.41 -5.14
C ALA A 23 -8.54 9.27 -5.80
N ALA A 24 -9.16 8.11 -6.03
CA ALA A 24 -8.53 7.00 -6.73
C ALA A 24 -8.26 7.33 -8.21
N ASP A 25 -9.08 8.15 -8.87
CA ASP A 25 -8.84 8.54 -10.25
C ASP A 25 -7.57 9.40 -10.40
N GLY A 26 -7.38 10.39 -9.52
CA GLY A 26 -6.15 11.19 -9.48
C GLY A 26 -4.91 10.35 -9.19
N ALA A 27 -5.01 9.39 -8.27
CA ALA A 27 -3.95 8.42 -8.00
C ALA A 27 -3.61 7.58 -9.25
N VAL A 28 -4.62 7.08 -9.96
CA VAL A 28 -4.43 6.31 -11.20
C VAL A 28 -3.82 7.15 -12.31
N GLU A 29 -4.21 8.41 -12.45
CA GLU A 29 -3.58 9.32 -13.40
C GLU A 29 -2.07 9.40 -13.16
N HIS A 30 -1.68 9.61 -11.91
CA HIS A 30 -0.28 9.72 -11.53
C HIS A 30 0.49 8.43 -11.82
N MET A 31 -0.06 7.27 -11.43
CA MET A 31 0.59 5.98 -11.68
C MET A 31 0.73 5.69 -13.18
N THR A 32 -0.30 5.97 -13.98
CA THR A 32 -0.34 5.65 -15.43
C THR A 32 0.79 6.32 -16.19
N ARG A 33 1.23 7.52 -15.78
CA ARG A 33 2.41 8.19 -16.37
C ARG A 33 3.70 7.38 -16.25
N SER A 34 3.74 6.43 -15.32
CA SER A 34 4.93 5.61 -15.03
C SER A 34 4.76 4.11 -15.26
N LEU A 35 3.56 3.65 -15.62
CA LEU A 35 3.29 2.24 -15.85
C LEU A 35 3.59 1.88 -17.32
N SER A 36 4.44 0.88 -17.53
CA SER A 36 4.80 0.37 -18.86
C SER A 36 4.06 -0.92 -19.24
N ALA A 37 3.26 -1.49 -18.33
CA ALA A 37 2.68 -2.82 -18.47
C ALA A 37 1.27 -2.92 -17.89
N HIS A 38 0.65 -4.10 -18.04
CA HIS A 38 -0.68 -4.43 -17.54
C HIS A 38 -0.63 -4.67 -16.02
N PRO A 39 -1.13 -3.74 -15.18
CA PRO A 39 -1.02 -3.89 -13.74
C PRO A 39 -1.92 -5.02 -13.21
N LEU A 40 -1.32 -5.80 -12.30
CA LEU A 40 -1.98 -6.83 -11.52
C LEU A 40 -2.30 -6.27 -10.13
N LEU A 41 -3.58 -6.12 -9.82
CA LEU A 41 -4.06 -5.54 -8.56
C LEU A 41 -4.22 -6.63 -7.50
N VAL A 42 -3.65 -6.36 -6.32
CA VAL A 42 -3.68 -7.27 -5.16
C VAL A 42 -4.47 -6.59 -4.04
N PRO A 43 -5.75 -6.93 -3.85
CA PRO A 43 -6.63 -6.31 -2.86
C PRO A 43 -6.42 -6.87 -1.44
N SER A 44 -6.52 -5.99 -0.44
CA SER A 44 -6.44 -6.32 0.99
C SER A 44 -7.67 -6.99 1.56
N THR A 45 -8.85 -6.53 1.17
CA THR A 45 -10.16 -7.02 1.65
C THR A 45 -10.49 -8.41 1.13
N LEU A 46 -9.72 -8.88 0.14
CA LEU A 46 -9.92 -10.14 -0.57
C LEU A 46 -11.28 -10.25 -1.27
N ASP A 47 -12.02 -9.15 -1.35
CA ASP A 47 -13.30 -9.07 -2.03
C ASP A 47 -13.09 -8.46 -3.44
N GLN A 48 -13.70 -9.06 -4.45
CA GLN A 48 -13.73 -8.49 -5.80
C GLN A 48 -14.65 -7.27 -5.89
N GLY A 49 -15.62 -7.17 -4.98
CA GLY A 49 -16.56 -6.04 -4.87
C GLY A 49 -16.03 -4.85 -4.07
N ASP A 50 -14.75 -4.86 -3.69
CA ASP A 50 -14.13 -3.77 -2.96
C ASP A 50 -14.23 -2.44 -3.74
N SER A 51 -14.76 -1.41 -3.09
CA SER A 51 -15.07 -0.12 -3.73
C SER A 51 -13.82 0.61 -4.19
N LEU A 52 -12.71 0.50 -3.46
CA LEU A 52 -11.41 1.09 -3.83
C LEU A 52 -10.82 0.36 -5.03
N VAL A 53 -10.82 -0.97 -5.01
CA VAL A 53 -10.34 -1.78 -6.15
C VAL A 53 -11.16 -1.49 -7.39
N GLY A 54 -12.49 -1.44 -7.25
CA GLY A 54 -13.39 -1.08 -8.34
C GLY A 54 -13.14 0.32 -8.88
N ALA A 55 -12.86 1.29 -8.01
CA ALA A 55 -12.49 2.65 -8.43
C ALA A 55 -11.16 2.68 -9.20
N VAL A 56 -10.12 2.01 -8.70
CA VAL A 56 -8.81 1.89 -9.36
C VAL A 56 -8.95 1.23 -10.73
N GLN A 57 -9.71 0.13 -10.85
CA GLN A 57 -9.96 -0.53 -12.13
C GLN A 57 -10.70 0.37 -13.13
N ARG A 58 -11.69 1.16 -12.68
CA ARG A 58 -12.39 2.13 -13.53
C ARG A 58 -11.44 3.21 -14.02
N GLY A 59 -10.60 3.75 -13.14
CA GLY A 59 -9.58 4.74 -13.50
C GLY A 59 -8.60 4.22 -14.56
N PHE A 60 -8.15 2.96 -14.44
CA PHE A 60 -7.27 2.34 -15.44
C PHE A 60 -8.00 2.13 -16.77
N ARG A 61 -9.23 1.63 -16.73
CA ARG A 61 -10.05 1.43 -17.93
C ARG A 61 -10.30 2.75 -18.68
N ALA A 62 -10.60 3.83 -17.95
CA ALA A 62 -10.81 5.16 -18.55
C ALA A 62 -9.57 5.66 -19.31
N ARG A 63 -8.37 5.20 -18.92
CA ARG A 63 -7.08 5.51 -19.54
C ARG A 63 -6.60 4.42 -20.51
N SER A 64 -7.48 3.49 -20.91
CA SER A 64 -7.16 2.36 -21.79
C SER A 64 -6.05 1.44 -21.28
N VAL A 65 -5.84 1.40 -19.96
CA VAL A 65 -4.90 0.48 -19.31
C VAL A 65 -5.68 -0.75 -18.87
N ALA A 66 -5.41 -1.90 -19.48
CA ALA A 66 -6.01 -3.15 -19.04
C ALA A 66 -5.38 -3.59 -17.71
N SER A 67 -6.23 -3.93 -16.73
CA SER A 67 -5.84 -4.36 -15.39
C SER A 67 -6.59 -5.62 -14.99
N SER A 68 -6.02 -6.41 -14.08
CA SER A 68 -6.67 -7.61 -13.55
C SER A 68 -6.51 -7.70 -12.03
N VAL A 69 -7.43 -8.40 -11.37
CA VAL A 69 -7.45 -8.54 -9.91
C VAL A 69 -7.07 -9.95 -9.51
N VAL A 70 -6.19 -10.05 -8.51
CA VAL A 70 -5.77 -11.32 -7.92
C VAL A 70 -6.46 -11.50 -6.60
N VAL A 71 -7.36 -12.47 -6.50
CA VAL A 71 -7.96 -12.86 -5.21
C VAL A 71 -7.44 -14.24 -4.80
N PRO A 72 -7.19 -14.52 -3.51
CA PRO A 72 -6.77 -15.84 -3.05
C PRO A 72 -7.91 -16.86 -3.22
N GLU A 73 -7.57 -18.14 -3.41
CA GLU A 73 -8.54 -19.21 -3.68
C GLU A 73 -9.64 -19.34 -2.62
N HIS A 74 -9.33 -19.10 -1.34
CA HIS A 74 -10.27 -19.32 -0.25
C HIS A 74 -11.38 -18.28 -0.19
N SER A 75 -11.18 -17.11 -0.80
CA SER A 75 -12.20 -16.07 -0.93
C SER A 75 -13.22 -16.40 -2.01
N ILE A 76 -12.90 -17.35 -2.90
CA ILE A 76 -13.85 -17.93 -3.86
C ILE A 76 -14.77 -18.86 -3.07
N ARG A 77 -15.73 -18.26 -2.36
CA ARG A 77 -16.81 -18.94 -1.67
C ARG A 77 -17.38 -20.04 -2.57
N LEU A 78 -17.76 -21.13 -1.93
CA LEU A 78 -18.52 -22.30 -2.41
C LEU A 78 -19.89 -21.98 -3.05
N GLY A 79 -20.14 -20.72 -3.45
CA GLY A 79 -21.39 -20.28 -4.03
C GLY A 79 -21.25 -20.10 -5.54
N THR A 80 -22.10 -20.80 -6.28
CA THR A 80 -22.43 -20.61 -7.71
C THR A 80 -21.47 -21.20 -8.74
N GLY A 81 -21.79 -22.45 -9.10
CA GLY A 81 -21.86 -23.00 -10.46
C GLY A 81 -20.93 -22.50 -11.57
N VAL A 82 -20.14 -23.44 -12.08
CA VAL A 82 -19.77 -23.58 -13.51
C VAL A 82 -18.95 -22.45 -14.15
N LEU A 83 -17.96 -21.91 -13.44
CA LEU A 83 -16.81 -21.29 -14.12
C LEU A 83 -15.56 -22.08 -13.79
N SER A 84 -14.85 -22.49 -14.83
CA SER A 84 -13.68 -23.37 -14.77
C SER A 84 -12.68 -22.85 -13.73
N ARG A 85 -12.65 -23.52 -12.57
CA ARG A 85 -11.62 -23.31 -11.56
C ARG A 85 -10.31 -23.82 -12.15
N GLN A 86 -9.62 -22.99 -12.91
CA GLN A 86 -8.21 -23.20 -13.16
C GLN A 86 -7.56 -23.29 -11.78
N ARG A 87 -7.05 -24.47 -11.45
CA ARG A 87 -6.26 -24.65 -10.24
C ARG A 87 -5.10 -23.67 -10.34
N PRO A 88 -4.85 -22.83 -9.32
CA PRO A 88 -3.73 -21.92 -9.36
C PRO A 88 -2.46 -22.75 -9.48
N VAL A 89 -1.63 -22.30 -10.39
CA VAL A 89 -0.25 -22.76 -10.45
C VAL A 89 0.49 -22.05 -9.32
N TRP A 90 1.05 -22.83 -8.41
CA TRP A 90 1.89 -22.33 -7.32
C TRP A 90 3.33 -22.36 -7.78
N LYS A 91 4.06 -21.26 -7.55
CA LYS A 91 5.48 -21.14 -7.90
C LYS A 91 6.27 -20.69 -6.68
N GLY A 92 7.48 -21.24 -6.57
CA GLY A 92 8.43 -20.93 -5.52
C GLY A 92 9.11 -19.59 -5.74
N ALA A 93 9.10 -18.76 -4.70
CA ALA A 93 9.97 -17.61 -4.57
C ALA A 93 10.99 -17.90 -3.47
N ARG A 94 12.28 -17.85 -3.83
CA ARG A 94 13.38 -17.99 -2.87
C ARG A 94 13.62 -16.64 -2.22
N LEU A 95 13.61 -16.63 -0.90
CA LEU A 95 13.86 -15.46 -0.08
C LEU A 95 15.32 -15.46 0.34
N ALA A 96 16.05 -14.41 -0.02
CA ALA A 96 17.41 -14.17 0.44
C ALA A 96 17.34 -13.44 1.79
N LEU A 97 17.47 -14.19 2.89
CA LEU A 97 17.45 -13.64 4.24
C LEU A 97 18.90 -13.47 4.75
N PRO A 98 19.24 -12.37 5.45
CA PRO A 98 20.60 -12.16 5.95
C PRO A 98 21.04 -13.20 6.99
N ASP A 99 20.09 -13.71 7.79
CA ASP A 99 20.33 -14.50 8.99
C ASP A 99 19.95 -15.99 8.87
N LYS A 100 19.37 -16.39 7.73
CA LYS A 100 18.80 -17.73 7.54
C LYS A 100 19.19 -18.29 6.16
N PRO A 101 19.32 -19.62 6.00
CA PRO A 101 19.43 -20.21 4.68
C PRO A 101 18.21 -19.85 3.83
N TYR A 102 18.35 -19.88 2.50
CA TYR A 102 17.28 -19.59 1.56
C TYR A 102 15.97 -20.31 1.96
N HIS A 103 14.95 -19.51 2.28
CA HIS A 103 13.61 -20.01 2.53
C HIS A 103 12.80 -19.91 1.25
N GLU A 104 11.95 -20.89 0.96
CA GLU A 104 11.08 -20.85 -0.22
C GLU A 104 9.62 -20.68 0.21
N VAL A 105 8.98 -19.65 -0.31
CA VAL A 105 7.54 -19.45 -0.16
C VAL A 105 6.83 -19.73 -1.47
N LEU A 106 5.61 -20.28 -1.38
CA LEU A 106 4.80 -20.60 -2.54
C LEU A 106 3.70 -19.55 -2.70
N LEU A 107 3.74 -18.86 -3.83
CA LEU A 107 2.77 -17.84 -4.23
C LEU A 107 2.10 -18.24 -5.58
N PRO A 108 0.94 -17.66 -5.92
CA PRO A 108 0.35 -17.83 -7.24
C PRO A 108 1.35 -17.39 -8.32
N ALA A 109 1.58 -18.23 -9.33
CA ALA A 109 2.53 -17.97 -10.41
C ALA A 109 2.27 -16.61 -11.08
N ARG A 110 1.00 -16.25 -11.29
CA ARG A 110 0.59 -14.95 -11.82
C ARG A 110 1.12 -13.74 -11.05
N LEU A 111 1.33 -13.84 -9.74
CA LEU A 111 1.92 -12.74 -8.96
C LEU A 111 3.42 -12.62 -9.22
N LEU A 112 4.12 -13.75 -9.31
CA LEU A 112 5.57 -13.80 -9.52
C LEU A 112 5.98 -13.55 -10.98
N GLU A 113 5.04 -13.67 -11.91
CA GLU A 113 5.25 -13.53 -13.36
C GLU A 113 4.66 -12.23 -13.92
N ALA A 114 4.04 -11.40 -13.08
CA ALA A 114 3.49 -10.13 -13.51
C ALA A 114 4.58 -9.06 -13.67
N ASP A 115 4.50 -8.32 -14.77
CA ASP A 115 5.41 -7.20 -15.06
C ASP A 115 5.18 -6.00 -14.12
N ALA A 116 3.94 -5.83 -13.64
CA ALA A 116 3.57 -4.76 -12.73
C ALA A 116 2.57 -5.28 -11.69
N VAL A 117 2.92 -5.17 -10.42
CA VAL A 117 2.03 -5.53 -9.30
C VAL A 117 1.72 -4.29 -8.49
N ILE A 118 0.44 -4.09 -8.18
CA ILE A 118 -0.05 -2.98 -7.36
C ILE A 118 -0.75 -3.55 -6.14
N PHE A 119 -0.28 -3.18 -4.96
CA PHE A 119 -0.94 -3.52 -3.70
C PHE A 119 -2.03 -2.49 -3.43
N VAL A 120 -3.25 -2.95 -3.13
CA VAL A 120 -4.41 -2.10 -2.89
C VAL A 120 -4.94 -2.41 -1.50
N THR A 121 -4.62 -1.53 -0.56
CA THR A 121 -4.94 -1.68 0.85
C THR A 121 -6.03 -0.70 1.26
N TYR A 122 -7.19 -1.24 1.59
CA TYR A 122 -8.27 -0.49 2.21
C TYR A 122 -8.18 -0.55 3.74
N VAL A 123 -8.09 0.61 4.38
CA VAL A 123 -8.13 0.77 5.84
C VAL A 123 -9.57 0.99 6.26
N ASN A 124 -10.17 -0.01 6.91
CA ASN A 124 -11.51 0.12 7.45
C ASN A 124 -11.47 0.79 8.83
N ALA A 125 -11.71 2.10 8.82
CA ALA A 125 -11.81 2.95 10.01
C ALA A 125 -12.83 2.43 11.05
N VAL A 126 -14.00 1.97 10.58
CA VAL A 126 -15.11 1.55 11.44
C VAL A 126 -14.83 0.20 12.09
N ALA A 127 -14.35 -0.76 11.29
CA ALA A 127 -14.03 -2.09 11.76
C ALA A 127 -12.68 -2.17 12.47
N ARG A 128 -11.92 -1.05 12.53
CA ARG A 128 -10.57 -0.96 13.10
C ARG A 128 -9.64 -2.07 12.61
N THR A 129 -9.82 -2.46 11.36
CA THR A 129 -9.18 -3.65 10.77
C THR A 129 -8.79 -3.40 9.32
N GLY A 130 -7.69 -4.01 8.95
CA GLY A 130 -7.21 -4.18 7.58
C GLY A 130 -5.97 -5.06 7.69
N PRO A 131 -5.59 -5.87 6.68
CA PRO A 131 -4.16 -6.08 6.56
C PRO A 131 -3.54 -4.74 6.21
N PHE A 132 -2.35 -4.53 6.74
CA PHE A 132 -1.48 -3.46 6.30
C PHE A 132 -0.70 -3.93 5.06
N GLN A 133 0.02 -3.03 4.40
CA GLN A 133 0.71 -3.31 3.13
C GLN A 133 1.67 -4.49 3.22
N LEU A 134 2.42 -4.60 4.31
CA LEU A 134 3.40 -5.66 4.53
C LEU A 134 2.74 -7.00 4.93
N ASP A 135 1.53 -7.00 5.49
CA ASP A 135 0.80 -8.25 5.74
C ASP A 135 0.12 -8.80 4.47
N LEU A 136 -0.09 -7.97 3.46
CA LEU A 136 -0.93 -8.31 2.32
C LEU A 136 -0.52 -9.60 1.62
N LEU A 137 0.77 -9.76 1.32
CA LEU A 137 1.28 -10.90 0.55
C LEU A 137 1.17 -12.23 1.30
N SER A 138 1.19 -12.20 2.64
CA SER A 138 0.92 -13.35 3.52
C SER A 138 -0.43 -14.00 3.22
N ARG A 139 -1.43 -13.21 2.82
CA ARG A 139 -2.78 -13.67 2.45
C ARG A 139 -2.84 -14.40 1.12
N TYR A 140 -1.77 -14.31 0.32
CA TYR A 140 -1.64 -15.00 -0.97
C TYR A 140 -0.74 -16.22 -0.89
N LEU A 141 -0.10 -16.49 0.25
CA LEU A 141 0.65 -17.72 0.46
C LEU A 141 -0.22 -18.96 0.25
N ARG A 142 0.43 -20.03 -0.23
CA ARG A 142 -0.15 -21.38 -0.29
C ARG A 142 -0.75 -21.74 1.08
N PRO A 143 -1.89 -22.46 1.14
CA PRO A 143 -2.64 -22.64 2.39
C PRO A 143 -1.81 -23.23 3.54
N ARG A 144 -0.90 -24.18 3.21
CA ARG A 144 0.01 -24.78 4.19
C ARG A 144 1.05 -23.79 4.76
N HIS A 145 1.54 -22.86 3.95
CA HIS A 145 2.51 -21.85 4.43
C HIS A 145 1.82 -20.82 5.30
N ARG A 146 0.59 -20.44 4.94
CA ARG A 146 -0.23 -19.56 5.76
C ARG A 146 -0.55 -20.15 7.13
N LEU A 147 -0.95 -21.43 7.18
CA LEU A 147 -1.17 -22.14 8.44
C LEU A 147 0.08 -22.15 9.32
N ARG A 148 1.27 -22.36 8.72
CA ARG A 148 2.55 -22.28 9.44
C ARG A 148 2.79 -20.88 10.00
N GLN A 149 2.62 -19.85 9.19
CA GLN A 149 2.77 -18.46 9.62
C GLN A 149 1.80 -18.08 10.75
N LEU A 150 0.56 -18.58 10.72
CA LEU A 150 -0.45 -18.32 11.74
C LEU A 150 -0.09 -18.88 13.12
N VAL A 151 0.64 -19.98 13.18
CA VAL A 151 1.07 -20.62 14.43
C VAL A 151 2.48 -20.22 14.86
N ASP A 152 3.17 -19.44 14.02
CA ASP A 152 4.53 -19.00 14.31
C ASP A 152 4.53 -17.88 15.36
N PRO A 153 5.37 -17.97 16.42
CA PRO A 153 5.46 -16.91 17.41
C PRO A 153 5.93 -15.56 16.84
N ASP A 154 6.65 -15.57 15.72
CA ASP A 154 7.12 -14.39 14.99
C ASP A 154 6.36 -14.17 13.67
N ARG A 155 5.03 -14.35 13.70
CA ARG A 155 4.16 -14.11 12.53
C ARG A 155 4.38 -12.74 11.86
N ALA A 156 4.72 -11.73 12.66
CA ALA A 156 4.93 -10.36 12.20
C ALA A 156 6.23 -10.24 11.40
N GLY A 157 7.34 -10.77 11.91
CA GLY A 157 8.59 -10.83 11.17
C GLY A 157 8.44 -11.63 9.88
N LEU A 158 7.74 -12.78 9.93
CA LEU A 158 7.46 -13.58 8.74
C LEU A 158 6.66 -12.83 7.67
N ALA A 159 5.72 -11.96 8.04
CA ALA A 159 4.97 -11.17 7.07
C ALA A 159 5.90 -10.22 6.29
N ALA A 160 6.83 -9.54 6.96
CA ALA A 160 7.85 -8.75 6.30
C ALA A 160 8.77 -9.61 5.40
N GLU A 161 9.22 -10.78 5.88
CA GLU A 161 10.07 -11.68 5.08
C GLU A 161 9.40 -12.12 3.77
N VAL A 162 8.09 -12.40 3.80
CA VAL A 162 7.33 -12.79 2.59
C VAL A 162 7.37 -11.72 1.51
N ASN A 163 7.49 -10.43 1.87
CA ASN A 163 7.60 -9.34 0.91
C ASN A 163 8.91 -9.35 0.11
N LEU A 164 9.93 -10.10 0.53
CA LEU A 164 11.12 -10.33 -0.32
C LEU A 164 10.78 -11.15 -1.58
N ALA A 165 9.66 -11.87 -1.58
CA ALA A 165 9.24 -12.67 -2.73
C ALA A 165 8.82 -11.82 -3.93
N LEU A 166 8.37 -10.58 -3.68
CA LEU A 166 7.73 -9.74 -4.67
C LEU A 166 7.88 -8.26 -4.32
N GLN A 167 8.44 -7.49 -5.24
CA GLN A 167 8.49 -6.03 -5.14
C GLN A 167 7.28 -5.44 -5.89
N PRO A 168 6.29 -4.85 -5.19
CA PRO A 168 5.21 -4.14 -5.86
C PRO A 168 5.78 -2.89 -6.56
N GLY A 169 5.23 -2.56 -7.73
CA GLY A 169 5.54 -1.31 -8.42
C GLY A 169 4.88 -0.09 -7.77
N TRP A 170 3.73 -0.30 -7.12
CA TRP A 170 2.99 0.71 -6.37
C TRP A 170 2.19 0.09 -5.22
N CYS A 171 2.04 0.86 -4.14
CA CYS A 171 1.17 0.60 -3.01
C CYS A 171 0.12 1.71 -2.95
N ILE A 172 -1.16 1.34 -2.92
CA ILE A 172 -2.31 2.22 -2.74
C ILE A 172 -2.89 1.96 -1.35
N VAL A 173 -3.07 3.00 -0.56
CA VAL A 173 -3.76 2.96 0.74
C VAL A 173 -5.01 3.84 0.65
N GLY A 174 -6.20 3.24 0.69
CA GLY A 174 -7.45 3.98 0.73
C GLY A 174 -8.09 3.94 2.12
N CYS A 175 -8.76 5.02 2.49
CA CYS A 175 -9.51 5.14 3.74
C CYS A 175 -10.83 5.89 3.49
N ASP A 176 -11.96 5.23 3.79
CA ASP A 176 -13.30 5.78 3.54
C ASP A 176 -13.79 6.62 4.72
N VAL A 177 -13.07 7.70 5.00
CA VAL A 177 -13.45 8.70 5.99
C VAL A 177 -13.58 10.02 5.26
N PRO A 178 -14.78 10.63 5.22
CA PRO A 178 -14.97 11.89 4.49
C PRO A 178 -14.01 12.99 4.97
N PRO A 179 -13.33 13.71 4.04
CA PRO A 179 -13.27 13.45 2.59
C PRO A 179 -12.44 12.20 2.27
N GLY A 180 -12.86 11.38 1.30
CA GLY A 180 -12.18 10.12 0.98
C GLY A 180 -10.70 10.32 0.65
N ILE A 181 -9.83 9.51 1.25
CA ILE A 181 -8.36 9.63 1.12
C ILE A 181 -7.79 8.42 0.40
N VAL A 182 -6.93 8.68 -0.58
CA VAL A 182 -6.12 7.68 -1.27
C VAL A 182 -4.66 8.12 -1.28
N ALA A 183 -3.81 7.41 -0.55
CA ALA A 183 -2.37 7.59 -0.63
C ALA A 183 -1.75 6.58 -1.60
N ILE A 184 -0.79 7.01 -2.41
CA ILE A 184 0.03 6.13 -3.25
C ILE A 184 1.51 6.34 -2.96
N THR A 185 2.28 5.26 -3.03
CA THR A 185 3.74 5.27 -2.87
C THR A 185 4.37 4.05 -3.54
N ARG A 186 5.64 4.11 -3.87
CA ARG A 186 6.42 2.93 -4.29
C ARG A 186 7.14 2.26 -3.12
N ASP A 187 7.23 2.95 -2.00
CA ASP A 187 7.89 2.49 -0.78
C ASP A 187 6.91 1.71 0.10
N ARG A 188 7.22 0.43 0.33
CA ARG A 188 6.37 -0.48 1.11
C ARG A 188 6.28 -0.08 2.57
N ILE A 189 7.37 0.40 3.15
CA ILE A 189 7.40 0.83 4.56
C ILE A 189 6.60 2.11 4.69
N ALA A 190 6.76 3.08 3.78
CA ALA A 190 5.92 4.28 3.77
C ALA A 190 4.43 3.93 3.66
N GLY A 191 4.08 3.00 2.77
CA GLY A 191 2.69 2.52 2.62
C GLY A 191 2.14 1.86 3.88
N GLU A 192 2.96 1.06 4.57
CA GLU A 192 2.62 0.45 5.86
C GLU A 192 2.37 1.50 6.94
N LEU A 193 3.31 2.43 7.11
CA LEU A 193 3.25 3.48 8.12
C LEU A 193 2.02 4.37 7.95
N ILE A 194 1.66 4.70 6.71
CA ILE A 194 0.42 5.44 6.42
C ILE A 194 -0.81 4.63 6.81
N ALA A 195 -0.84 3.34 6.45
CA ALA A 195 -1.97 2.48 6.80
C ALA A 195 -2.14 2.34 8.32
N LEU A 196 -1.03 2.21 9.06
CA LEU A 196 -1.01 2.22 10.52
C LEU A 196 -1.52 3.56 11.09
N CYS A 197 -1.00 4.70 10.64
CA CYS A 197 -1.43 6.02 11.11
C CYS A 197 -2.91 6.30 10.81
N LEU A 198 -3.40 5.91 9.63
CA LEU A 198 -4.80 6.05 9.26
C LEU A 198 -5.69 5.15 10.12
N ALA A 199 -5.26 3.92 10.41
CA ALA A 199 -5.99 3.05 11.34
C ALA A 199 -5.99 3.61 12.77
N GLU A 200 -4.87 4.20 13.21
CA GLU A 200 -4.70 4.72 14.56
C GLU A 200 -5.69 5.83 14.92
N ARG A 201 -6.03 6.67 13.93
CA ARG A 201 -6.98 7.79 14.06
C ARG A 201 -8.34 7.37 14.66
N PHE A 202 -8.73 6.10 14.54
CA PHE A 202 -10.02 5.57 14.98
C PHE A 202 -10.00 4.88 16.34
N PHE A 203 -8.84 4.82 17.00
CA PHE A 203 -8.77 4.36 18.38
C PHE A 203 -9.08 5.49 19.38
N ASP A 204 -9.41 5.09 20.60
CA ASP A 204 -9.62 6.02 21.70
C ASP A 204 -8.28 6.72 22.03
N ARG A 205 -8.28 8.05 22.08
CA ARG A 205 -7.11 8.90 22.37
C ARG A 205 -6.46 8.62 23.73
N ARG A 206 -7.11 7.83 24.58
CA ARG A 206 -6.60 7.42 25.90
C ARG A 206 -5.59 6.28 25.84
N VAL A 207 -5.42 5.63 24.70
CA VAL A 207 -4.42 4.57 24.52
C VAL A 207 -3.15 5.22 23.98
N GLU A 208 -2.07 5.16 24.76
CA GLU A 208 -0.74 5.48 24.25
C GLU A 208 -0.34 4.40 23.25
N PHE A 209 -0.23 4.79 21.97
CA PHE A 209 0.27 3.92 20.92
C PHE A 209 1.79 4.08 20.83
N ALA A 210 2.47 2.94 20.80
CA ALA A 210 3.84 2.84 20.33
C ALA A 210 4.00 3.60 19.00
N SER A 211 5.21 4.10 18.72
CA SER A 211 5.46 4.72 17.42
C SER A 211 5.18 3.71 16.31
N PRO A 212 4.63 4.11 15.14
CA PRO A 212 4.46 3.20 14.00
C PRO A 212 5.77 2.50 13.58
N TRP A 213 6.93 3.10 13.87
CA TRP A 213 8.26 2.51 13.65
C TRP A 213 8.63 1.40 14.65
N GLU A 214 7.94 1.33 15.79
CA GLU A 214 8.10 0.27 16.78
C GLU A 214 7.24 -0.96 16.47
N ASP A 215 6.42 -0.90 15.41
CA ASP A 215 5.72 -2.08 14.92
C ASP A 215 6.73 -3.14 14.43
N ARG A 216 6.55 -4.38 14.88
CA ARG A 216 7.49 -5.48 14.58
C ARG A 216 7.62 -5.77 13.10
N VAL A 217 6.54 -5.62 12.33
CA VAL A 217 6.55 -5.83 10.88
C VAL A 217 7.38 -4.72 10.22
N VAL A 218 7.23 -3.47 10.67
CA VAL A 218 8.01 -2.32 10.17
C VAL A 218 9.49 -2.44 10.52
N GLN A 219 9.82 -2.83 11.76
CA GLN A 219 11.21 -3.04 12.18
C GLN A 219 11.87 -4.12 11.32
N ARG A 220 11.21 -5.28 11.16
CA ARG A 220 11.73 -6.35 10.33
C ARG A 220 11.84 -5.95 8.86
N ALA A 221 10.89 -5.19 8.33
CA ALA A 221 10.96 -4.68 6.96
C ALA A 221 12.12 -3.69 6.76
N THR A 222 12.42 -2.87 7.77
CA THR A 222 13.57 -1.97 7.79
C THR A 222 14.89 -2.76 7.77
N GLU A 223 15.00 -3.80 8.60
CA GLU A 223 16.17 -4.70 8.62
C GLU A 223 16.40 -5.41 7.27
N LEU A 224 15.32 -5.69 6.55
CA LEU A 224 15.33 -6.33 5.24
C LEU A 224 15.44 -5.33 4.07
N GLU A 225 15.65 -4.05 4.36
CA GLU A 225 15.80 -2.96 3.38
C GLU A 225 14.63 -2.90 2.38
N LEU A 226 13.40 -3.12 2.84
CA LEU A 226 12.23 -3.18 1.96
C LEU A 226 11.72 -1.80 1.49
N GLY A 227 12.30 -0.72 2.02
CA GLY A 227 11.92 0.68 1.78
C GLY A 227 12.67 1.63 2.72
N ALA A 228 12.03 2.73 3.10
CA ALA A 228 12.56 3.74 4.00
C ALA A 228 13.01 3.17 5.35
N ARG A 229 14.17 3.62 5.81
CA ARG A 229 14.83 3.18 7.05
C ARG A 229 14.71 4.19 8.18
N THR A 230 14.43 5.44 7.84
CA THR A 230 14.28 6.53 8.80
C THR A 230 13.14 7.46 8.40
N PRO A 231 12.57 8.22 9.36
CA PRO A 231 11.53 9.21 9.06
C PRO A 231 11.93 10.24 8.00
N GLY A 232 13.20 10.66 7.99
CA GLY A 232 13.70 11.69 7.07
C GLY A 232 13.79 11.25 5.61
N GLU A 233 13.66 9.95 5.33
CA GLU A 233 13.61 9.40 3.97
C GLU A 233 12.19 9.44 3.39
N ILE A 234 11.15 9.71 4.19
CA ILE A 234 9.76 9.74 3.71
C ILE A 234 9.31 11.18 3.46
N TRP A 235 8.79 11.43 2.26
CA TRP A 235 8.16 12.69 1.89
C TRP A 235 6.69 12.47 1.57
N ILE A 236 5.80 13.31 2.13
CA ILE A 236 4.36 13.21 1.93
C ILE A 236 3.85 14.48 1.26
N ASP A 237 3.37 14.38 0.03
CA ASP A 237 2.80 15.49 -0.74
C ASP A 237 1.28 15.33 -0.84
N ILE A 238 0.55 16.43 -0.64
CA ILE A 238 -0.92 16.46 -0.80
C ILE A 238 -1.22 16.86 -2.24
N MET A 239 -1.99 16.03 -2.93
CA MET A 239 -2.40 16.21 -4.32
C MET A 239 -3.92 16.39 -4.39
N GLY A 240 -4.39 17.35 -5.19
CA GLY A 240 -5.82 17.61 -5.39
C GLY A 240 -6.13 19.06 -5.74
N GLU A 241 -7.30 19.30 -6.32
CA GLU A 241 -7.81 20.66 -6.54
C GLU A 241 -8.19 21.32 -5.20
N ALA A 242 -8.17 22.66 -5.18
CA ALA A 242 -8.61 23.45 -4.04
C ALA A 242 -10.11 23.21 -3.77
N MET A 243 -10.41 22.20 -2.96
CA MET A 243 -11.75 21.96 -2.41
C MET A 243 -12.17 23.11 -1.48
N ASP A 244 -13.44 23.12 -1.08
CA ASP A 244 -13.93 23.97 0.01
C ASP A 244 -12.94 23.93 1.20
N THR A 245 -12.68 25.08 1.80
CA THR A 245 -11.58 25.28 2.77
C THR A 245 -11.63 24.26 3.90
N ARG A 246 -12.84 23.86 4.33
CA ARG A 246 -13.06 22.88 5.39
C ARG A 246 -12.56 21.47 5.07
N GLU A 247 -12.78 20.98 3.85
CA GLU A 247 -12.34 19.62 3.47
C GLU A 247 -10.83 19.59 3.28
N GLY A 248 -10.27 20.61 2.65
CA GLY A 248 -8.82 20.78 2.54
C GLY A 248 -8.14 20.87 3.91
N ASP A 249 -8.74 21.57 4.87
CA ASP A 249 -8.22 21.65 6.24
C ASP A 249 -8.29 20.30 6.98
N ALA A 250 -9.36 19.53 6.78
CA ALA A 250 -9.48 18.20 7.36
C ALA A 250 -8.37 17.25 6.83
N VAL A 251 -8.07 17.30 5.53
CA VAL A 251 -7.00 16.49 4.92
C VAL A 251 -5.63 16.95 5.39
N ARG A 252 -5.38 18.27 5.42
CA ARG A 252 -4.14 18.82 5.98
C ARG A 252 -3.93 18.40 7.43
N ALA A 253 -4.98 18.38 8.24
CA ALA A 253 -4.92 17.90 9.63
C ALA A 253 -4.60 16.40 9.70
N ILE A 254 -5.15 15.58 8.80
CA ILE A 254 -4.82 14.15 8.71
C ILE A 254 -3.35 13.96 8.32
N VAL A 255 -2.88 14.68 7.30
CA VAL A 255 -1.50 14.57 6.83
C VAL A 255 -0.51 15.08 7.87
N ALA A 256 -0.85 16.16 8.59
CA ALA A 256 -0.06 16.65 9.71
C ALA A 256 0.05 15.59 10.83
N LEU A 257 -1.06 14.94 11.19
CA LEU A 257 -1.07 13.85 12.16
C LEU A 257 -0.19 12.67 11.70
N VAL A 258 -0.31 12.28 10.43
CA VAL A 258 0.51 11.19 9.84
C VAL A 258 1.99 11.56 9.89
N ARG A 259 2.36 12.78 9.48
CA ARG A 259 3.74 13.27 9.54
C ARG A 259 4.29 13.27 10.97
N GLU A 260 3.51 13.77 11.92
CA GLU A 260 3.86 13.79 13.34
C GLU A 260 4.11 12.38 13.87
N ARG A 261 3.18 11.44 13.61
CA ARG A 261 3.29 10.05 14.09
C ARG A 261 4.46 9.30 13.45
N ILE A 262 4.77 9.55 12.19
CA ILE A 262 5.95 8.98 11.52
C ILE A 262 7.24 9.66 12.00
N GLY A 263 7.17 10.85 12.62
CA GLY A 263 8.34 11.62 13.03
C GLY A 263 9.00 12.37 11.88
N ILE A 264 8.24 12.70 10.82
CA ILE A 264 8.71 13.54 9.73
C ILE A 264 8.77 14.98 10.27
N VAL A 265 9.98 15.45 10.55
CA VAL A 265 10.20 16.84 10.97
C VAL A 265 9.76 17.73 9.82
N SER A 266 8.77 18.59 10.06
CA SER A 266 8.33 19.62 9.12
C SER A 266 9.49 20.60 8.88
N GLY A 267 10.42 20.24 8.00
CA GLY A 267 11.19 21.24 7.30
C GLY A 267 10.15 22.06 6.53
N GLU A 268 10.10 23.38 6.77
CA GLU A 268 9.30 24.28 5.96
C GLU A 268 9.64 24.00 4.50
N SER A 269 8.77 23.26 3.81
CA SER A 269 8.83 23.15 2.36
C SER A 269 8.42 24.53 1.85
N THR A 270 9.40 25.43 1.79
CA THR A 270 9.33 26.65 0.98
C THR A 270 9.36 26.24 -0.48
N GLY A 271 8.33 25.48 -0.89
CA GLY A 271 8.06 25.12 -2.26
C GLY A 271 7.46 26.33 -2.96
N VAL A 272 8.33 27.26 -3.36
CA VAL A 272 8.08 28.05 -4.57
C VAL A 272 8.05 27.03 -5.70
N ALA A 273 6.86 26.76 -6.22
CA ALA A 273 6.69 26.04 -7.47
C ALA A 273 7.28 26.91 -8.59
N ASP A 274 8.56 26.73 -8.90
CA ASP A 274 9.13 27.23 -10.15
C ASP A 274 8.72 26.26 -11.27
N ASP A 275 7.49 26.42 -11.74
CA ASP A 275 6.90 25.72 -12.89
C ASP A 275 7.16 26.51 -14.20
N SER A 276 8.28 27.23 -14.26
CA SER A 276 8.65 28.08 -15.41
C SER A 276 9.93 27.60 -16.09
N ARG A 277 9.88 26.42 -16.74
CA ARG A 277 10.79 26.13 -17.86
C ARG A 277 10.00 25.64 -19.09
N PRO A 278 9.98 26.41 -20.18
CA PRO A 278 9.49 25.91 -21.46
C PRO A 278 10.49 24.89 -22.05
N VAL A 279 9.93 23.93 -22.77
CA VAL A 279 10.61 22.90 -23.59
C VAL A 279 11.51 23.53 -24.64
#